data_AF-A0A8D2ANB6-F1
#
_entry.id   AF-A0A8D2ANB6-F1
#
_cell.length_a   1.000
_cell.length_b   1.000
_cell.length_c   1.000
_cell.angle_alpha   90.00
_cell.angle_beta   90.00
_cell.angle_gamma   90.00
#
_symmetry.space_group_name_H-M   'P 1'
#
loop_
_entity.id
_entity.type
_entity.pdbx_description
1 polymer ?
#
loop_
_entity_poly.entity_id
_entity_poly.type
_entity_poly.pdbx_seq_one_letter_code
_entity_poly.pdbx_strand_id
1 'polypeptide(L)'
;PGLACQGAGGGGPAPCPCSTGRRRRPSPDDYMEALTRLHITVSKAYKVNPDMNFEVFIHKVDGLSDDHKIETQRDIHQRANDDLADAGLEKLHLSFYLTSIYDHSIFEAFSKVVQKLIPQLPTLENLLNIFISNSGIEKAFLFDVVSKIYIAADSSPVDMQSYELCCDMIDVVIDVSCIYWLKEDGSGSAYDKESMAIIKLNNTTVLYLKEVTKFLALVCILREESFERKGFIDYNFHCFRKAIHEVFEVGVTSHRKLKCVFLLFWVLL
;
A
#
# COMPACT_ATOMS: atom_id res chain seq x y z
N PRO A 1 -17.58 -10.91 78.73
CA PRO A 1 -16.29 -11.64 78.76
C PRO A 1 -15.82 -11.98 77.34
N GLY A 2 -14.86 -11.20 76.84
CA GLY A 2 -14.04 -11.42 75.64
C GLY A 2 -14.75 -11.23 74.29
N LEU A 3 -14.22 -10.52 73.29
CA LEU A 3 -12.98 -9.77 73.13
C LEU A 3 -13.13 -8.92 71.84
N ALA A 4 -12.57 -7.71 71.85
CA ALA A 4 -12.54 -6.77 70.73
C ALA A 4 -11.30 -6.98 69.85
N CYS A 5 -11.40 -6.64 68.56
CA CYS A 5 -10.35 -6.10 67.66
C CYS A 5 -11.09 -5.53 66.41
N GLN A 6 -11.22 -4.22 66.20
CA GLN A 6 -10.28 -3.32 65.47
C GLN A 6 -9.75 -3.97 64.17
N GLY A 7 -9.91 -3.46 62.95
CA GLY A 7 -9.96 -2.08 62.48
C GLY A 7 -8.84 -1.92 61.44
N ALA A 8 -9.19 -1.70 60.16
CA ALA A 8 -8.36 -1.29 59.00
C ALA A 8 -8.96 -1.94 57.75
N GLY A 9 -9.18 -1.32 56.61
CA GLY A 9 -8.86 -0.01 56.07
C GLY A 9 -9.41 -0.05 54.64
N GLY A 10 -9.89 1.08 54.13
CA GLY A 10 -10.49 1.17 52.80
C GLY A 10 -9.54 0.70 51.70
N GLY A 11 -9.98 -0.27 50.91
CA GLY A 11 -9.34 -0.71 49.69
C GLY A 11 -10.39 -0.80 48.58
N GLY A 12 -10.68 0.35 47.96
CA GLY A 12 -11.42 0.37 46.68
C GLY A 12 -10.59 -0.32 45.60
N PRO A 13 -11.23 -0.89 44.56
CA PRO A 13 -10.53 -1.61 43.51
C PRO A 13 -9.60 -0.65 42.75
N ALA A 14 -8.36 -1.09 42.53
CA ALA A 14 -7.33 -0.36 41.80
C ALA A 14 -7.82 0.02 40.39
N PRO A 15 -7.62 1.27 39.94
CA PRO A 15 -7.94 1.64 38.57
C PRO A 15 -6.92 1.04 37.60
N CYS A 16 -7.42 0.45 36.52
CA CYS A 16 -6.67 -0.06 35.38
C CYS A 16 -5.71 1.01 34.81
N PRO A 17 -4.50 0.66 34.35
CA PRO A 17 -3.56 1.60 33.74
C PRO A 17 -3.92 1.80 32.26
N CYS A 18 -5.14 2.28 31.96
CA CYS A 18 -5.59 2.59 30.60
C CYS A 18 -6.36 3.92 30.58
N SER A 19 -5.75 5.01 31.07
CA SER A 19 -6.35 6.34 30.97
C SER A 19 -5.35 7.48 31.13
N THR A 20 -4.23 7.43 30.41
CA THR A 20 -3.47 8.66 30.09
C THR A 20 -2.87 8.56 28.69
N GLY A 21 -3.73 8.75 27.69
CA GLY A 21 -3.32 9.15 26.34
C GLY A 21 -2.77 10.58 26.36
N ARG A 22 -1.67 10.81 27.09
CA ARG A 22 -0.82 11.97 26.82
C ARG A 22 -0.12 11.64 25.50
N ARG A 23 -0.38 12.44 24.46
CA ARG A 23 0.47 12.55 23.27
C ARG A 23 1.91 12.76 23.75
N ARG A 24 2.65 11.69 23.99
CA ARG A 24 4.10 11.76 24.15
C ARG A 24 4.60 12.16 22.79
N ARG A 25 5.08 13.40 22.67
CA ARG A 25 6.00 13.75 21.58
C ARG A 25 7.09 12.67 21.61
N PRO A 26 7.41 12.01 20.49
CA PRO A 26 8.47 11.02 20.49
C PRO A 26 9.72 11.69 21.05
N SER A 27 10.27 11.12 22.13
CA SER A 27 11.55 11.54 22.63
C SER A 27 12.58 11.25 21.54
N PRO A 28 13.63 12.07 21.36
CA PRO A 28 14.75 11.72 20.49
C PRO A 28 15.31 10.32 20.78
N ASP A 29 15.20 9.88 22.03
CA ASP A 29 15.67 8.58 22.51
C ASP A 29 14.88 7.39 21.94
N ASP A 30 13.62 7.57 21.55
CA ASP A 30 12.75 6.44 21.14
C ASP A 30 13.09 5.92 19.74
N TYR A 31 13.47 6.78 18.79
CA TYR A 31 13.89 6.34 17.45
C TYR A 31 15.35 5.85 17.43
N MET A 32 16.19 6.30 18.37
CA MET A 32 17.59 5.85 18.50
C MET A 32 17.70 4.37 18.86
N GLU A 33 16.86 3.93 19.81
CA GLU A 33 16.74 2.50 20.14
C GLU A 33 16.20 1.70 18.94
N ALA A 34 15.22 2.25 18.22
CA ALA A 34 14.67 1.59 17.03
C ALA A 34 15.72 1.42 15.92
N LEU A 35 16.57 2.42 15.67
CA LEU A 35 17.68 2.35 14.71
C LEU A 35 18.69 1.26 15.10
N THR A 36 19.05 1.18 16.38
CA THR A 36 19.96 0.13 16.88
C THR A 36 19.39 -1.27 16.63
N ARG A 37 18.09 -1.46 16.88
CA ARG A 37 17.42 -2.74 16.62
C ARG A 37 17.25 -3.04 15.13
N LEU A 38 16.99 -2.01 14.32
CA LEU A 38 16.95 -2.13 12.86
C LEU A 38 18.29 -2.67 12.36
N HIS A 39 19.41 -2.06 12.79
CA HIS A 39 20.76 -2.50 12.42
C HIS A 39 21.02 -3.98 12.76
N ILE A 40 20.68 -4.40 13.99
CA ILE A 40 20.84 -5.81 14.42
C ILE A 40 20.02 -6.75 13.53
N THR A 41 18.79 -6.36 13.17
CA THR A 41 17.88 -7.20 12.39
C THR A 41 18.32 -7.29 10.93
N VAL A 42 18.68 -6.15 10.32
CA VAL A 42 19.20 -6.09 8.95
C VAL A 42 20.49 -6.89 8.83
N SER A 43 21.43 -6.71 9.76
CA SER A 43 22.70 -7.46 9.79
C SER A 43 22.50 -8.97 9.92
N LYS A 44 21.53 -9.41 10.73
CA LYS A 44 21.19 -10.85 10.84
C LYS A 44 20.53 -11.37 9.59
N ALA A 45 19.58 -10.64 9.02
CA ALA A 45 18.84 -11.07 7.84
C ALA A 45 19.73 -11.12 6.60
N TYR A 46 20.63 -10.16 6.43
CA TYR A 46 21.58 -10.12 5.32
C TYR A 46 22.56 -11.31 5.33
N LYS A 47 22.98 -11.76 6.53
CA LYS A 47 23.80 -12.98 6.68
C LYS A 47 23.10 -14.24 6.18
N VAL A 48 21.77 -14.28 6.25
CA VAL A 48 20.97 -15.43 5.81
C VAL A 48 20.64 -15.34 4.32
N ASN A 49 20.23 -14.16 3.85
CA ASN A 49 19.89 -13.95 2.45
C ASN A 49 20.35 -12.55 1.99
N PRO A 50 21.40 -12.46 1.13
CA PRO A 50 21.90 -11.19 0.64
C PRO A 50 21.02 -10.57 -0.46
N ASP A 51 20.15 -11.35 -1.12
CA ASP A 51 19.29 -10.88 -2.22
C ASP A 51 17.96 -10.27 -1.74
N MET A 52 17.85 -9.97 -0.44
CA MET A 52 16.63 -9.50 0.18
C MET A 52 16.52 -7.98 0.09
N ASN A 53 15.33 -7.49 -0.27
CA ASN A 53 15.03 -6.06 -0.27
C ASN A 53 14.71 -5.59 1.15
N PHE A 54 15.29 -4.46 1.55
CA PHE A 54 15.07 -3.84 2.85
C PHE A 54 14.35 -2.50 2.67
N GLU A 55 13.15 -2.44 3.24
CA GLU A 55 12.24 -1.31 3.12
C GLU A 55 11.88 -0.86 4.53
N VAL A 56 12.09 0.43 4.82
CA VAL A 56 11.90 1.03 6.15
C VAL A 56 10.74 2.02 6.08
N PHE A 57 9.71 1.75 6.89
CA PHE A 57 8.58 2.66 7.05
C PHE A 57 8.79 3.56 8.26
N ILE A 58 8.94 4.86 8.01
CA ILE A 58 8.88 5.88 9.06
C ILE A 58 7.39 6.18 9.27
N HIS A 59 6.85 5.65 10.37
CA HIS A 59 5.42 5.62 10.62
C HIS A 59 4.92 6.77 11.51
N LYS A 60 3.61 7.06 11.43
CA LYS A 60 2.88 8.14 12.14
C LYS A 60 3.49 9.53 11.97
N VAL A 61 3.66 9.91 10.71
CA VAL A 61 4.10 11.26 10.33
C VAL A 61 2.98 12.31 10.39
N ASP A 62 1.77 11.94 10.81
CA ASP A 62 0.53 12.74 10.81
C ASP A 62 0.58 13.97 11.74
N GLY A 63 1.39 13.91 12.81
CA GLY A 63 1.51 15.01 13.78
C GLY A 63 2.64 16.00 13.51
N LEU A 64 3.44 15.81 12.46
CA LEU A 64 4.65 16.59 12.18
C LEU A 64 4.41 17.57 11.03
N SER A 65 5.05 18.75 11.10
CA SER A 65 5.08 19.65 9.94
C SER A 65 5.95 19.06 8.82
N ASP A 66 5.73 19.48 7.58
CA ASP A 66 6.47 18.95 6.44
C ASP A 66 7.99 19.20 6.55
N ASP A 67 8.38 20.34 7.11
CA ASP A 67 9.79 20.64 7.42
C ASP A 67 10.39 19.61 8.39
N HIS A 68 9.64 19.28 9.45
CA HIS A 68 10.05 18.27 10.43
C HIS A 68 10.09 16.86 9.84
N LYS A 69 9.19 16.53 8.90
CA LYS A 69 9.21 15.23 8.21
C LYS A 69 10.48 15.07 7.39
N ILE A 70 10.86 16.10 6.62
CA ILE A 70 12.06 16.10 5.78
C ILE A 70 13.32 16.00 6.64
N GLU A 71 13.39 16.75 7.74
CA GLU A 71 14.53 16.71 8.66
C GLU A 71 14.66 15.33 9.32
N THR A 72 13.56 14.78 9.85
CA THR A 72 13.55 13.47 10.50
C THR A 72 13.91 12.35 9.51
N GLN A 73 13.39 12.42 8.28
CA GLN A 73 13.74 11.47 7.22
C GLN A 73 15.23 11.52 6.89
N ARG A 74 15.79 12.73 6.76
CA ARG A 74 17.22 12.90 6.47
C ARG A 74 18.09 12.38 7.61
N ASP A 75 17.73 12.68 8.86
CA ASP A 75 18.47 12.22 10.04
C ASP A 75 18.47 10.69 10.16
N ILE A 76 17.29 10.06 10.03
CA ILE A 76 17.15 8.60 10.03
C ILE A 76 17.92 7.97 8.86
N HIS A 77 17.81 8.54 7.66
CA HIS A 77 18.50 8.03 6.48
C HIS A 77 20.02 8.08 6.65
N GLN A 78 20.55 9.19 7.17
CA GLN A 78 21.99 9.34 7.38
C GLN A 78 22.49 8.35 8.43
N ARG A 79 21.87 8.32 9.63
CA ARG A 79 22.28 7.43 10.72
C ARG A 79 22.21 5.96 10.34
N ALA A 80 21.14 5.53 9.69
CA ALA A 80 21.00 4.14 9.26
C ALA A 80 22.07 3.74 8.23
N ASN A 81 22.49 4.64 7.34
CA ASN A 81 23.56 4.37 6.39
C ASN A 81 24.95 4.40 7.06
N ASP A 82 25.19 5.31 8.00
CA ASP A 82 26.43 5.37 8.77
C ASP A 82 26.62 4.07 9.57
N ASP A 83 25.58 3.60 10.27
CA ASP A 83 25.59 2.33 11.01
C ASP A 83 25.84 1.12 10.09
N LEU A 84 25.32 1.14 8.85
CA LEU A 84 25.57 0.08 7.86
C LEU A 84 26.99 0.14 7.29
N ALA A 85 27.54 1.34 7.09
CA ALA A 85 28.91 1.55 6.64
C ALA A 85 29.91 1.04 7.69
N ASP A 86 29.66 1.33 8.98
CA ASP A 86 30.48 0.84 10.10
C ASP A 86 30.54 -0.68 10.18
N ALA A 87 29.46 -1.38 9.79
CA ALA A 87 29.43 -2.84 9.70
C ALA A 87 30.02 -3.41 8.39
N GLY A 88 30.49 -2.56 7.47
CA GLY A 88 31.03 -2.96 6.16
C GLY A 88 29.97 -3.48 5.19
N LEU A 89 28.71 -3.08 5.36
CA LEU A 89 27.56 -3.50 4.55
C LEU A 89 27.16 -2.43 3.51
N GLU A 90 28.12 -1.78 2.86
CA GLU A 90 27.90 -0.67 1.92
C GLU A 90 27.07 -1.05 0.66
N LYS A 91 26.93 -2.36 0.38
CA LYS A 91 26.13 -2.87 -0.75
C LYS A 91 24.63 -2.90 -0.48
N LEU A 92 24.21 -2.68 0.76
CA LEU A 92 22.80 -2.67 1.13
C LEU A 92 22.18 -1.31 0.86
N HIS A 93 21.15 -1.30 0.01
CA HIS A 93 20.33 -0.12 -0.20
C HIS A 93 19.05 -0.22 0.64
N LEU A 94 18.94 0.66 1.64
CA LEU A 94 17.71 0.85 2.38
C LEU A 94 16.81 1.85 1.64
N SER A 95 15.56 1.48 1.39
CA SER A 95 14.54 2.39 0.89
C SER A 95 13.69 2.87 2.05
N PHE A 96 13.43 4.18 2.12
CA PHE A 96 12.67 4.80 3.21
C PHE A 96 11.37 5.37 2.68
N TYR A 97 10.27 5.12 3.39
CA TYR A 97 8.97 5.70 3.08
C TYR A 97 8.35 6.33 4.32
N LEU A 98 7.79 7.53 4.14
CA LEU A 98 6.97 8.18 5.14
C LEU A 98 5.56 7.61 5.04
N THR A 99 5.01 7.11 6.14
CA THR A 99 3.68 6.48 6.14
C THR A 99 2.83 6.96 7.30
N SER A 100 1.54 7.09 7.02
CA SER A 100 0.49 7.40 7.98
C SER A 100 -0.69 6.47 7.73
N ILE A 101 -1.37 6.01 8.78
CA ILE A 101 -2.63 5.25 8.64
C ILE A 101 -3.83 6.15 8.30
N TYR A 102 -3.68 7.46 8.47
CA TYR A 102 -4.74 8.43 8.20
C TYR A 102 -4.69 8.93 6.75
N ASP A 103 -3.55 8.76 6.08
CA ASP A 103 -3.34 9.16 4.69
C ASP A 103 -3.21 7.92 3.79
N HIS A 104 -3.38 8.10 2.49
CA HIS A 104 -3.18 7.00 1.53
C HIS A 104 -1.69 6.65 1.29
N SER A 105 -0.77 7.36 1.93
CA SER A 105 0.69 7.15 1.83
C SER A 105 1.12 5.74 2.21
N ILE A 106 0.43 5.12 3.16
CA ILE A 106 0.69 3.73 3.54
C ILE A 106 0.45 2.78 2.37
N PHE A 107 -0.66 2.93 1.65
CA PHE A 107 -0.98 2.07 0.51
C PHE A 107 -0.05 2.33 -0.68
N GLU A 108 0.35 3.59 -0.89
CA GLU A 108 1.34 3.94 -1.91
C GLU A 108 2.70 3.28 -1.62
N ALA A 109 3.16 3.38 -0.37
CA ALA A 109 4.42 2.78 0.06
C ALA A 109 4.37 1.25 -0.08
N PHE A 110 3.27 0.61 0.34
CA PHE A 110 3.07 -0.83 0.10
C PHE A 110 3.07 -1.18 -1.38
N SER A 111 2.48 -0.36 -2.23
CA SER A 111 2.45 -0.59 -3.67
C SER A 111 3.86 -0.62 -4.27
N LYS A 112 4.73 0.32 -3.88
CA LYS A 112 6.15 0.34 -4.29
C LYS A 112 6.91 -0.88 -3.78
N VAL A 113 6.64 -1.32 -2.55
CA VAL A 113 7.25 -2.53 -1.99
C VAL A 113 6.81 -3.77 -2.76
N VAL A 114 5.51 -3.93 -3.02
CA VAL A 114 4.95 -5.08 -3.75
C VAL A 114 5.47 -5.13 -5.20
N GLN A 115 5.59 -3.97 -5.86
CA GLN A 115 6.15 -3.88 -7.21
C GLN A 115 7.56 -4.46 -7.32
N LYS A 116 8.43 -4.17 -6.33
CA LYS A 116 9.79 -4.74 -6.28
C LYS A 116 9.81 -6.26 -6.14
N LEU A 117 8.70 -6.89 -5.75
CA LEU A 117 8.60 -8.35 -5.56
C LEU A 117 8.23 -9.10 -6.83
N ILE A 118 7.62 -8.40 -7.78
CA ILE A 118 7.04 -9.02 -8.97
C ILE A 118 8.09 -8.96 -10.09
N PRO A 119 8.72 -10.09 -10.46
CA PRO A 119 9.77 -10.09 -11.48
C PRO A 119 9.21 -9.76 -12.87
N GLN A 120 7.93 -10.01 -13.13
CA GLN A 120 7.26 -9.68 -14.39
C GLN A 120 6.72 -8.24 -14.47
N LEU A 121 7.05 -7.34 -13.53
CA LEU A 121 6.58 -5.96 -13.52
C LEU A 121 6.83 -5.21 -14.84
N PRO A 122 8.03 -5.28 -15.48
CA PRO A 122 8.27 -4.55 -16.73
C PRO A 122 7.35 -5.00 -17.87
N THR A 123 6.89 -6.24 -17.85
CA THR A 123 5.94 -6.74 -18.86
C THR A 123 4.57 -6.14 -18.64
N LEU A 124 4.11 -6.04 -17.38
CA LEU A 124 2.84 -5.41 -17.02
C LEU A 124 2.83 -3.91 -17.35
N GLU A 125 3.92 -3.20 -17.04
CA GLU A 125 4.08 -1.78 -17.39
C GLU A 125 4.03 -1.57 -18.90
N ASN A 126 4.73 -2.41 -19.68
CA ASN A 126 4.70 -2.34 -21.14
C ASN A 126 3.29 -2.61 -21.70
N LEU A 127 2.55 -3.58 -21.15
CA LEU A 127 1.17 -3.84 -21.55
C LEU A 127 0.25 -2.66 -21.24
N LEU A 128 0.40 -2.03 -20.06
CA LEU A 128 -0.33 -0.82 -19.70
C LEU A 128 0.00 0.34 -20.66
N ASN A 129 1.28 0.56 -20.96
CA ASN A 129 1.71 1.60 -21.90
C ASN A 129 1.12 1.40 -23.31
N ILE A 130 1.09 0.17 -23.81
CA ILE A 130 0.45 -0.17 -25.10
C ILE A 130 -1.06 0.12 -25.05
N PHE A 131 -1.73 -0.27 -23.97
CA PHE A 131 -3.16 -0.06 -23.80
C PHE A 131 -3.52 1.44 -23.75
N ILE A 132 -2.77 2.22 -23.00
CA ILE A 132 -2.97 3.67 -22.80
C ILE A 132 -2.72 4.42 -24.11
N SER A 133 -1.59 4.15 -24.77
CA SER A 133 -1.21 4.80 -26.03
C SER A 133 -2.24 4.57 -27.14
N ASN A 134 -2.77 3.35 -27.25
CA ASN A 134 -3.76 3.01 -28.29
C ASN A 134 -5.18 3.50 -27.98
N SER A 135 -5.50 3.72 -26.69
CA SER A 135 -6.86 4.06 -26.25
C SER A 135 -7.03 5.56 -25.95
N GLY A 136 -5.95 6.35 -25.95
CA GLY A 136 -6.01 7.78 -25.60
C GLY A 136 -6.40 8.03 -24.14
N ILE A 137 -5.97 7.13 -23.26
CA ILE A 137 -6.15 7.24 -21.81
C ILE A 137 -5.01 8.12 -21.27
N GLU A 138 -5.27 8.92 -20.25
CA GLU A 138 -4.22 9.76 -19.64
C GLU A 138 -3.41 8.98 -18.61
N LYS A 139 -4.08 8.15 -17.80
CA LYS A 139 -3.45 7.36 -16.75
C LYS A 139 -4.17 6.04 -16.52
N ALA A 140 -3.46 4.98 -16.18
CA ALA A 140 -4.09 3.73 -15.79
C ALA A 140 -3.33 3.02 -14.67
N PHE A 141 -4.10 2.46 -13.74
CA PHE A 141 -3.62 1.77 -12.56
C PHE A 141 -4.25 0.38 -12.49
N LEU A 142 -3.42 -0.62 -12.21
CA LEU A 142 -3.89 -1.98 -11.93
C LEU A 142 -3.93 -2.17 -10.42
N PHE A 143 -5.12 -2.14 -9.84
CA PHE A 143 -5.39 -2.23 -8.42
C PHE A 143 -5.75 -3.65 -7.99
N ASP A 144 -5.30 -4.04 -6.80
CA ASP A 144 -5.95 -5.10 -6.02
C ASP A 144 -7.13 -4.49 -5.23
N VAL A 145 -8.34 -5.01 -5.47
CA VAL A 145 -9.59 -4.47 -4.94
C VAL A 145 -9.65 -4.55 -3.41
N VAL A 146 -9.08 -5.61 -2.82
CA VAL A 146 -9.17 -5.85 -1.36
C VAL A 146 -8.16 -4.99 -0.59
N SER A 147 -6.92 -4.94 -1.06
CA SER A 147 -5.85 -4.23 -0.37
C SER A 147 -5.68 -2.76 -0.78
N LYS A 148 -6.33 -2.34 -1.89
CA LYS A 148 -6.18 -1.02 -2.53
C LYS A 148 -4.74 -0.71 -2.98
N ILE A 149 -3.88 -1.73 -3.03
CA ILE A 149 -2.51 -1.63 -3.52
C ILE A 149 -2.54 -1.70 -5.04
N TYR A 150 -1.81 -0.79 -5.71
CA TYR A 150 -1.62 -0.89 -7.15
C TYR A 150 -0.40 -1.75 -7.47
N ILE A 151 -0.62 -2.79 -8.25
CA ILE A 151 0.40 -3.76 -8.66
C ILE A 151 1.28 -3.20 -9.77
N ALA A 152 0.67 -2.51 -10.71
CA ALA A 152 1.36 -1.90 -11.84
C ALA A 152 0.70 -0.57 -12.17
N ALA A 153 1.52 0.39 -12.56
CA ALA A 153 1.09 1.67 -13.11
C ALA A 153 1.75 1.85 -14.47
N ASP A 154 1.32 2.89 -15.17
CA ASP A 154 1.96 3.32 -16.40
C ASP A 154 3.30 4.03 -16.13
N SER A 155 4.00 4.36 -17.21
CA SER A 155 5.29 5.05 -17.12
C SER A 155 5.19 6.53 -16.69
N SER A 156 3.99 7.12 -16.66
CA SER A 156 3.82 8.48 -16.16
C SER A 156 4.01 8.53 -14.64
N PRO A 157 4.59 9.63 -14.10
CA PRO A 157 4.77 9.75 -12.65
C PRO A 157 3.42 9.67 -11.94
N VAL A 158 3.30 8.80 -10.94
CA VAL A 158 2.09 8.66 -10.13
C VAL A 158 1.86 9.94 -9.35
N ASP A 159 0.65 10.47 -9.46
CA ASP A 159 0.22 11.64 -8.71
C ASP A 159 -0.62 11.15 -7.54
N MET A 160 -0.33 11.66 -6.34
CA MET A 160 -0.96 11.23 -5.11
C MET A 160 -2.47 11.48 -5.15
N GLN A 161 -2.89 12.63 -5.69
CA GLN A 161 -4.32 12.99 -5.75
C GLN A 161 -5.09 12.06 -6.69
N SER A 162 -4.51 11.76 -7.85
CA SER A 162 -5.07 10.79 -8.80
C SER A 162 -5.21 9.40 -8.17
N TYR A 163 -4.24 8.99 -7.35
CA TYR A 163 -4.27 7.71 -6.64
C TYR A 163 -5.37 7.66 -5.58
N GLU A 164 -5.49 8.71 -4.76
CA GLU A 164 -6.54 8.85 -3.75
C GLU A 164 -7.94 8.76 -4.38
N LEU A 165 -8.15 9.51 -5.46
CA LEU A 165 -9.41 9.49 -6.21
C LEU A 165 -9.75 8.10 -6.77
N CYS A 166 -8.76 7.34 -7.23
CA CYS A 166 -8.97 5.96 -7.70
C CYS A 166 -9.30 5.01 -6.54
N CYS A 167 -8.71 5.19 -5.37
CA CYS A 167 -9.02 4.41 -4.17
C CYS A 167 -10.47 4.66 -3.72
N ASP A 168 -10.87 5.93 -3.64
CA ASP A 168 -12.22 6.32 -3.26
C ASP A 168 -13.26 5.82 -4.27
N MET A 169 -12.91 5.81 -5.56
CA MET A 169 -13.75 5.20 -6.60
C MET A 169 -13.98 3.70 -6.35
N ILE A 170 -12.94 2.95 -6.00
CA ILE A 170 -13.08 1.51 -5.71
C ILE A 170 -14.00 1.31 -4.51
N ASP A 171 -13.84 2.11 -3.44
CA ASP A 171 -14.71 2.04 -2.27
C ASP A 171 -16.18 2.26 -2.63
N VAL A 172 -16.48 3.32 -3.39
CA VAL A 172 -17.84 3.60 -3.83
C VAL A 172 -18.41 2.44 -4.66
N VAL A 173 -17.62 1.90 -5.59
CA VAL A 173 -18.08 0.80 -6.46
C VAL A 173 -18.35 -0.46 -5.64
N ILE A 174 -17.47 -0.80 -4.70
CA ILE A 174 -17.61 -2.00 -3.88
C ILE A 174 -18.74 -1.83 -2.87
N ASP A 175 -18.87 -0.68 -2.20
CA ASP A 175 -19.92 -0.42 -1.22
C ASP A 175 -21.31 -0.44 -1.88
N VAL A 176 -21.46 0.20 -3.04
CA VAL A 176 -22.71 0.16 -3.80
C VAL A 176 -23.02 -1.25 -4.28
N SER A 177 -22.02 -1.99 -4.74
CA SER A 177 -22.21 -3.38 -5.16
C SER A 177 -22.55 -4.28 -3.98
N CYS A 178 -21.98 -4.06 -2.79
CA CYS A 178 -22.35 -4.79 -1.58
C CYS A 178 -23.82 -4.56 -1.17
N ILE A 179 -24.38 -3.39 -1.48
CA ILE A 179 -25.79 -3.08 -1.17
C ILE A 179 -26.73 -3.70 -2.20
N TYR A 180 -26.46 -3.54 -3.50
CA TYR A 180 -27.42 -3.85 -4.56
C TYR A 180 -27.12 -5.12 -5.36
N TRP A 181 -25.89 -5.65 -5.32
CA TRP A 181 -25.45 -6.78 -6.15
C TRP A 181 -25.51 -8.14 -5.42
N LEU A 182 -25.90 -8.14 -4.15
CA LEU A 182 -26.14 -9.39 -3.43
C LEU A 182 -27.40 -10.06 -3.95
N LYS A 183 -27.25 -11.27 -4.49
CA LYS A 183 -28.38 -12.14 -4.82
C LYS A 183 -29.17 -12.44 -3.53
N GLU A 184 -30.49 -12.66 -3.66
CA GLU A 184 -31.42 -12.87 -2.53
C GLU A 184 -30.95 -13.95 -1.53
N ASP A 185 -30.09 -14.89 -1.96
CA ASP A 185 -29.52 -15.96 -1.14
C ASP A 185 -28.27 -15.55 -0.32
N GLY A 186 -27.82 -14.29 -0.41
CA GLY A 186 -26.62 -13.79 0.30
C GLY A 186 -25.28 -14.38 -0.18
N SER A 187 -25.27 -15.17 -1.26
CA SER A 187 -24.06 -15.84 -1.78
C SER A 187 -23.36 -15.08 -2.93
N GLY A 188 -23.85 -13.89 -3.29
CA GLY A 188 -23.24 -13.06 -4.33
C GLY A 188 -21.91 -12.46 -3.88
N SER A 189 -20.88 -12.54 -4.72
CA SER A 189 -19.68 -11.70 -4.57
C SER A 189 -20.02 -10.32 -5.09
N ALA A 190 -19.73 -9.27 -4.31
CA ALA A 190 -19.89 -7.88 -4.73
C ALA A 190 -18.98 -7.50 -5.92
N TYR A 191 -17.98 -8.34 -6.21
CA TYR A 191 -17.09 -8.18 -7.34
C TYR A 191 -17.15 -9.42 -8.25
N ASP A 192 -17.46 -9.19 -9.51
CA ASP A 192 -17.70 -10.22 -10.52
C ASP A 192 -17.02 -9.88 -11.86
N LYS A 193 -17.13 -10.79 -12.83
CA LYS A 193 -16.45 -10.66 -14.13
C LYS A 193 -17.01 -9.55 -15.03
N GLU A 194 -18.19 -9.03 -14.68
CA GLU A 194 -18.88 -7.97 -15.43
C GLU A 194 -18.82 -6.63 -14.69
N SER A 195 -18.15 -6.59 -13.54
CA SER A 195 -17.97 -5.40 -12.72
C SER A 195 -17.26 -4.31 -13.51
N MET A 196 -17.99 -3.21 -13.71
CA MET A 196 -17.56 -2.04 -14.45
C MET A 196 -18.22 -0.80 -13.86
N ALA A 197 -17.47 0.28 -13.75
CA ALA A 197 -17.99 1.56 -13.29
C ALA A 197 -17.42 2.72 -14.10
N ILE A 198 -18.25 3.73 -14.32
CA ILE A 198 -17.90 4.95 -15.03
C ILE A 198 -18.33 6.12 -14.14
N ILE A 199 -17.40 6.97 -13.75
CA ILE A 199 -17.67 8.20 -12.99
C ILE A 199 -17.21 9.38 -13.84
N LYS A 200 -18.14 10.27 -14.19
CA LYS A 200 -17.84 11.50 -14.92
C LYS A 200 -17.73 12.66 -13.95
N LEU A 201 -16.60 13.37 -13.99
CA LEU A 201 -16.36 14.57 -13.21
C LEU A 201 -16.77 15.83 -14.00
N ASN A 202 -16.93 16.94 -13.29
CA ASN A 202 -17.36 18.22 -13.85
C ASN A 202 -16.31 18.91 -14.75
N ASN A 203 -15.06 18.46 -14.68
CA ASN A 203 -13.91 19.01 -15.37
C ASN A 203 -13.57 18.26 -16.66
N THR A 204 -14.53 17.58 -17.29
CA THR A 204 -14.38 16.74 -18.50
C THR A 204 -13.49 15.49 -18.31
N THR A 205 -13.16 15.14 -17.07
CA THR A 205 -12.44 13.90 -16.75
C THR A 205 -13.44 12.78 -16.47
N VAL A 206 -13.13 11.58 -16.96
CA VAL A 206 -13.89 10.35 -16.76
C VAL A 206 -12.98 9.33 -16.09
N LEU A 207 -13.44 8.79 -14.97
CA LEU A 207 -12.83 7.64 -14.32
C LEU A 207 -13.53 6.38 -14.82
N TYR A 208 -12.74 5.39 -15.20
CA TYR A 208 -13.23 4.14 -15.77
C TYR A 208 -12.62 2.94 -15.06
N LEU A 209 -13.47 2.15 -14.40
CA LEU A 209 -13.07 0.93 -13.70
C LEU A 209 -13.61 -0.28 -14.44
N LYS A 210 -12.76 -1.30 -14.62
CA LYS A 210 -13.15 -2.61 -15.16
C LYS A 210 -12.43 -3.77 -14.47
N GLU A 211 -13.14 -4.89 -14.32
CA GLU A 211 -12.55 -6.14 -13.83
C GLU A 211 -11.55 -6.75 -14.82
N VAL A 212 -10.39 -7.15 -14.29
CA VAL A 212 -9.37 -7.90 -15.02
C VAL A 212 -9.35 -9.35 -14.53
N THR A 213 -9.23 -9.54 -13.22
CA THR A 213 -9.29 -10.83 -12.53
C THR A 213 -10.10 -10.71 -11.24
N LYS A 214 -10.39 -11.82 -10.57
CA LYS A 214 -11.16 -11.85 -9.31
C LYS A 214 -10.67 -10.90 -8.21
N PHE A 215 -9.38 -10.54 -8.23
CA PHE A 215 -8.77 -9.65 -7.25
C PHE A 215 -8.31 -8.33 -7.89
N LEU A 216 -8.11 -8.30 -9.22
CA LEU A 216 -7.52 -7.17 -9.90
C LEU A 216 -8.54 -6.37 -10.72
N ALA A 217 -8.59 -5.07 -10.45
CA ALA A 217 -9.33 -4.09 -11.21
C ALA A 217 -8.37 -3.17 -11.97
N LEU A 218 -8.72 -2.81 -13.20
CA LEU A 218 -8.07 -1.71 -13.91
C LEU A 218 -8.88 -0.44 -13.68
N VAL A 219 -8.23 0.61 -13.21
CA VAL A 219 -8.81 1.95 -13.08
C VAL A 219 -8.07 2.90 -14.02
N CYS A 220 -8.81 3.58 -14.89
CA CYS A 220 -8.29 4.47 -15.91
C CYS A 220 -8.83 5.89 -15.70
N ILE A 221 -7.98 6.89 -15.93
CA ILE A 221 -8.32 8.30 -15.97
C ILE A 221 -8.19 8.75 -17.42
N LEU A 222 -9.26 9.29 -17.99
CA LEU A 222 -9.30 9.74 -19.37
C LEU A 222 -10.19 10.96 -19.55
N ARG A 223 -10.03 11.67 -20.66
CA ARG A 223 -10.92 12.76 -21.02
C ARG A 223 -12.22 12.25 -21.64
N GLU A 224 -13.27 13.05 -21.47
CA GLU A 224 -14.60 12.75 -22.02
C GLU A 224 -14.58 12.61 -23.54
N GLU A 225 -13.81 13.45 -24.24
CA GLU A 225 -13.60 13.36 -25.70
C GLU A 225 -13.01 12.00 -26.14
N SER A 226 -12.03 11.47 -25.39
CA SER A 226 -11.46 10.16 -25.65
C SER A 226 -12.46 9.03 -25.38
N PHE A 227 -13.36 9.23 -24.41
CA PHE A 227 -14.35 8.23 -24.00
C PHE A 227 -15.48 8.03 -25.02
N GLU A 228 -15.73 8.97 -25.94
CA GLU A 228 -16.72 8.81 -27.01
C GLU A 228 -16.47 7.54 -27.85
N ARG A 229 -15.19 7.14 -27.98
CA ARG A 229 -14.77 5.91 -28.68
C ARG A 229 -14.76 4.68 -27.76
N LYS A 230 -15.74 4.57 -26.86
CA LYS A 230 -15.86 3.46 -25.88
C LYS A 230 -15.68 2.07 -26.48
N GLY A 231 -16.25 1.82 -27.66
CA GLY A 231 -16.15 0.51 -28.33
C GLY A 231 -14.71 0.09 -28.64
N PHE A 232 -13.84 1.03 -29.02
CA PHE A 232 -12.42 0.76 -29.25
C PHE A 232 -11.68 0.49 -27.94
N ILE A 233 -11.99 1.25 -26.89
CA ILE A 233 -11.40 1.06 -25.55
C ILE A 233 -11.77 -0.34 -25.02
N ASP A 234 -13.03 -0.76 -25.19
CA ASP A 234 -13.50 -2.06 -24.74
C ASP A 234 -12.85 -3.23 -25.49
N TYR A 235 -12.62 -3.08 -26.81
CA TYR A 235 -11.86 -4.06 -27.59
C TYR A 235 -10.39 -4.15 -27.13
N ASN A 236 -9.73 -3.00 -26.98
CA ASN A 236 -8.35 -2.94 -26.49
C ASN A 236 -8.24 -3.53 -25.09
N PHE A 237 -9.22 -3.27 -24.23
CA PHE A 237 -9.29 -3.81 -22.88
C PHE A 237 -9.43 -5.34 -22.89
N HIS A 238 -10.22 -5.90 -23.82
CA HIS A 238 -10.33 -7.35 -23.96
C HIS A 238 -9.01 -8.01 -24.34
N CYS A 239 -8.27 -7.40 -25.29
CA CYS A 239 -6.91 -7.84 -25.64
C CYS A 239 -5.96 -7.73 -24.44
N PHE A 240 -6.00 -6.61 -23.71
CA PHE A 240 -5.19 -6.39 -22.51
C PHE A 240 -5.51 -7.43 -21.43
N ARG A 241 -6.79 -7.67 -21.12
CA ARG A 241 -7.23 -8.64 -20.13
C ARG A 241 -6.71 -10.04 -20.47
N LYS A 242 -6.82 -10.47 -21.73
CA LYS A 242 -6.27 -11.76 -22.18
C LYS A 242 -4.75 -11.84 -21.97
N ALA A 243 -4.02 -10.81 -22.36
CA ALA A 243 -2.57 -10.76 -22.16
C ALA A 243 -2.18 -10.86 -20.68
N ILE A 244 -2.93 -10.21 -19.79
CA ILE A 244 -2.70 -10.30 -18.34
C ILE A 244 -2.91 -11.72 -17.82
N HIS A 245 -3.97 -12.41 -18.24
CA HIS A 245 -4.21 -13.82 -17.88
C HIS A 245 -3.04 -14.72 -18.33
N GLU A 246 -2.55 -14.55 -19.56
CA GLU A 246 -1.39 -15.30 -20.07
C GLU A 246 -0.11 -15.03 -19.27
N VAL A 247 0.16 -13.77 -18.91
CA VAL A 247 1.34 -13.41 -18.10
C VAL A 247 1.31 -14.07 -16.72
N PHE A 248 0.13 -14.10 -16.08
CA PHE A 248 -0.01 -14.74 -14.77
C PHE A 248 0.11 -16.28 -14.85
N GLU A 249 -0.36 -16.92 -15.92
CA GLU A 249 -0.18 -18.38 -16.12
C GLU A 249 1.30 -18.76 -16.26
N VAL A 250 2.09 -17.96 -16.96
CA VAL A 250 3.55 -18.14 -17.09
C VAL A 250 4.27 -17.85 -15.77
N GLY A 251 3.78 -16.89 -14.98
CA GLY A 251 4.32 -16.59 -13.64
C GLY A 251 4.24 -17.78 -12.68
N VAL A 252 3.08 -18.48 -12.64
CA VAL A 252 2.84 -19.62 -11.73
C VAL A 252 3.83 -20.77 -11.94
N THR A 253 4.29 -20.99 -13.19
CA THR A 253 5.29 -22.03 -13.49
C THR A 253 6.72 -21.64 -13.07
N SER A 254 7.04 -20.34 -13.00
CA SER A 254 8.33 -19.83 -12.49
C SER A 254 8.39 -19.64 -10.96
N HIS A 255 7.24 -19.64 -10.26
CA HIS A 255 7.12 -19.24 -8.86
C HIS A 255 7.70 -20.19 -7.78
N ARG A 256 8.48 -21.22 -8.13
CA ARG A 256 9.18 -22.04 -7.11
C ARG A 256 10.34 -21.33 -6.39
N LYS A 257 10.67 -20.10 -6.78
CA LYS A 257 11.66 -19.25 -6.10
C LYS A 257 11.07 -17.87 -5.77
N LEU A 258 9.99 -17.79 -4.98
CA LEU A 258 9.68 -16.49 -4.37
C LEU A 258 10.81 -16.14 -3.40
N LYS A 259 11.53 -15.07 -3.73
CA LYS A 259 12.43 -14.40 -2.80
C LYS A 259 11.62 -14.05 -1.56
N CYS A 260 11.98 -14.60 -0.41
CA CYS A 260 11.39 -14.19 0.87
C CYS A 260 11.65 -12.70 1.06
N VAL A 261 10.58 -11.97 1.33
CA VAL A 261 10.65 -10.58 1.74
C VAL A 261 10.49 -10.59 3.23
N PHE A 262 11.51 -10.12 3.93
CA PHE A 262 11.33 -9.75 5.31
C PHE A 262 10.73 -8.34 5.30
N LEU A 263 9.40 -8.29 5.25
CA LEU A 263 8.68 -7.08 5.58
C LEU A 263 8.85 -6.89 7.09
N LEU A 264 9.81 -6.05 7.46
CA LEU A 264 9.87 -5.49 8.81
C LEU A 264 8.66 -4.57 8.96
N PHE A 265 7.51 -5.17 9.28
CA PHE A 265 6.46 -4.47 10.02
C PHE A 265 7.04 -4.20 11.40
N TRP A 266 7.73 -3.07 11.55
CA TRP A 266 7.97 -2.53 12.88
C TRP A 266 7.19 -1.24 13.10
N VAL A 267 6.15 -1.41 13.93
CA VAL A 267 5.58 -0.40 14.80
C VAL A 267 6.70 0.38 15.50
N LEU A 268 6.74 1.70 15.32
CA LEU A 268 6.95 2.63 16.43
C LEU A 268 6.60 4.07 16.04
N LEU A 269 5.32 4.37 16.26
CA LEU A 269 4.88 5.49 17.08
C LEU A 269 3.64 5.01 17.85
#